data_AF-A0A7W4LS93-F1
#
_entry.id   AF-A0A7W4LS93-F1
#
_cell.length_a   1.000
_cell.length_b   1.000
_cell.length_c   1.000
_cell.angle_alpha   90.00
_cell.angle_beta   90.00
_cell.angle_gamma   90.00
#
_symmetry.space_group_name_H-M   'P 1'
#
loop_
_entity.id
_entity.type
_entity.pdbx_description
1 polymer ?
#
loop_
_entity_poly.entity_id
_entity_poly.type
_entity_poly.pdbx_seq_one_letter_code
_entity_poly.pdbx_strand_id
1 'polypeptide(L)'
;MRKRVTLKLFYLLAAVFIFIIPFTISPMALYVVQILIGFSLGIIFPLLLGMSIESVPADMRATSMGAYQALYALGIFGGPLAEGFFNDWLGLRAGFYFAAGARAGGCHTCSAHMWGADAKESSEKCREDAAKYYQTWF
;
A
#
# COMPACT_ATOMS: atom_id res chain seq x y z
N MET A 1 8.79 -15.56 3.90
CA MET A 1 7.51 -16.21 3.49
C MET A 1 6.32 -15.78 4.35
N ARG A 2 6.35 -15.89 5.70
CA ARG A 2 5.19 -15.60 6.58
C ARG A 2 4.60 -14.17 6.46
N LYS A 3 5.44 -13.12 6.46
CA LYS A 3 5.00 -11.71 6.37
C LYS A 3 4.18 -11.40 5.10
N ARG A 4 4.59 -11.95 3.95
CA ARG A 4 3.92 -11.76 2.65
C ARG A 4 2.53 -12.39 2.61
N VAL A 5 2.35 -13.55 3.25
CA VAL A 5 1.05 -14.23 3.34
C VAL A 5 0.09 -13.45 4.23
N THR A 6 0.56 -12.97 5.38
CA THR A 6 -0.22 -12.09 6.26
C THR A 6 -0.71 -10.85 5.52
N LEU A 7 0.19 -10.18 4.79
CA LEU A 7 -0.15 -8.97 4.04
C LEU A 7 -1.25 -9.22 3.01
N LYS A 8 -1.13 -10.29 2.21
CA LYS A 8 -2.16 -10.67 1.22
C LYS A 8 -3.51 -10.94 1.86
N LEU A 9 -3.51 -11.69 2.96
CA LEU A 9 -4.74 -12.04 3.68
C LEU A 9 -5.48 -10.78 4.15
N PHE A 10 -4.77 -9.86 4.82
CA PHE A 10 -5.37 -8.62 5.31
C PHE A 10 -5.76 -7.66 4.18
N TYR A 11 -5.03 -7.66 3.07
CA TYR A 11 -5.38 -6.85 1.89
C TYR A 11 -6.68 -7.34 1.24
N LEU A 12 -6.84 -8.66 1.08
CA LEU A 12 -8.08 -9.28 0.60
C LEU A 12 -9.23 -9.06 1.58
N LEU A 13 -8.97 -9.23 2.88
CA LEU A 13 -9.96 -9.00 3.92
C LEU A 13 -10.49 -7.55 3.89
N ALA A 14 -9.60 -6.57 3.75
CA ALA A 14 -9.97 -5.16 3.58
C ALA A 14 -10.76 -4.91 2.28
N ALA A 15 -10.42 -5.60 1.18
CA ALA A 15 -11.15 -5.49 -0.08
C ALA A 15 -12.59 -6.02 0.05
N VAL A 16 -12.78 -7.16 0.72
CA VAL A 16 -14.10 -7.74 0.99
C VAL A 16 -14.94 -6.78 1.83
N PHE A 17 -14.37 -6.18 2.89
CA PHE A 17 -15.10 -5.20 3.71
C PHE A 17 -15.52 -3.96 2.91
N ILE A 18 -14.68 -3.47 1.99
CA ILE A 18 -15.01 -2.31 1.15
C ILE A 18 -16.07 -2.64 0.11
N PHE A 19 -16.10 -3.87 -0.41
CA PHE A 19 -17.16 -4.34 -1.29
C PHE A 19 -18.54 -4.40 -0.60
N ILE A 20 -18.57 -4.57 0.72
CA ILE A 20 -19.81 -4.63 1.51
C ILE A 20 -20.38 -3.22 1.80
N ILE A 21 -19.55 -2.16 1.73
CA ILE A 21 -19.97 -0.76 1.94
C ILE A 21 -21.17 -0.35 1.06
N PRO A 22 -21.18 -0.53 -0.28
CA PRO A 22 -22.29 -0.10 -1.14
C PRO A 22 -23.62 -0.83 -0.89
N PHE A 23 -23.60 -1.94 -0.15
CA PHE A 23 -24.80 -2.68 0.29
C PHE A 23 -25.33 -2.20 1.64
N THR A 24 -24.57 -1.34 2.33
CA THR A 24 -24.85 -0.93 3.69
C THR A 24 -25.53 0.43 3.70
N ILE A 25 -26.86 0.44 3.90
CA ILE A 25 -27.70 1.64 3.87
C ILE A 25 -27.79 2.30 5.26
N SER A 26 -27.51 1.56 6.34
CA SER A 26 -27.62 2.08 7.71
C SER A 26 -26.28 2.66 8.22
N PRO A 27 -26.30 3.85 8.86
CA PRO A 27 -25.10 4.52 9.35
C PRO A 27 -24.36 3.71 10.43
N MET A 28 -25.09 2.93 11.24
CA MET A 28 -24.49 2.10 12.28
C MET A 28 -23.65 0.95 11.69
N ALA A 29 -24.12 0.35 10.61
CA ALA A 29 -23.39 -0.73 9.95
C ALA A 29 -22.14 -0.20 9.23
N LEU A 30 -22.15 1.05 8.73
CA LEU A 30 -20.95 1.69 8.17
C LEU A 30 -19.84 1.84 9.23
N TYR A 31 -20.16 2.24 10.45
CA TYR A 31 -19.15 2.34 11.52
C TYR A 31 -18.49 0.99 11.82
N VAL A 32 -19.27 -0.09 11.85
CA VAL A 32 -18.74 -1.44 12.07
C VAL A 32 -17.80 -1.84 10.94
N VAL A 33 -18.20 -1.63 9.68
CA VAL A 33 -17.34 -1.93 8.52
C VAL A 33 -16.07 -1.07 8.55
N GLN A 34 -16.17 0.20 8.96
CA GLN A 34 -15.04 1.10 9.04
C GLN A 34 -14.03 0.69 10.11
N ILE A 35 -14.48 0.17 11.26
CA ILE A 35 -13.63 -0.41 12.29
C ILE A 35 -12.86 -1.62 11.74
N LEU A 36 -13.53 -2.50 11.00
CA LEU A 36 -12.90 -3.69 10.40
C LEU A 36 -11.86 -3.33 9.32
N ILE A 37 -12.15 -2.30 8.52
CA ILE A 37 -11.20 -1.74 7.54
C ILE A 37 -10.02 -1.10 8.26
N GLY A 38 -10.27 -0.31 9.31
CA GLY A 38 -9.24 0.33 10.13
C GLY A 38 -8.32 -0.70 10.79
N PHE A 39 -8.87 -1.80 11.30
CA PHE A 39 -8.10 -2.91 11.86
C PHE A 39 -7.18 -3.54 10.81
N SER A 40 -7.69 -3.79 9.61
CA SER A 40 -6.90 -4.34 8.50
C SER A 40 -5.78 -3.40 8.08
N LEU A 41 -6.06 -2.09 7.96
CA LEU A 41 -5.07 -1.05 7.66
C LEU A 41 -3.99 -0.93 8.75
N GLY A 42 -4.40 -1.04 10.02
CA GLY A 42 -3.49 -1.01 11.17
C GLY A 42 -2.47 -2.15 11.18
N ILE A 43 -2.76 -3.26 10.50
CA ILE A 43 -1.80 -4.36 10.30
C ILE A 43 -1.00 -4.16 9.01
N ILE A 44 -1.64 -3.74 7.91
CA ILE A 44 -0.98 -3.56 6.61
C ILE A 44 0.10 -2.47 6.66
N PHE A 45 -0.21 -1.31 7.24
CA PHE A 45 0.68 -0.14 7.22
C PHE A 45 2.03 -0.38 7.91
N PRO A 46 2.10 -0.82 9.19
CA PRO A 46 3.38 -1.10 9.84
C PRO A 46 4.10 -2.31 9.24
N LEU A 47 3.38 -3.26 8.62
CA LEU A 47 3.99 -4.44 8.02
C LEU A 47 4.65 -4.10 6.66
N LEU A 48 4.04 -3.20 5.87
CA LEU A 48 4.66 -2.63 4.67
C LEU A 48 5.87 -1.76 5.01
N LEU A 49 5.73 -0.86 5.97
CA LEU A 49 6.83 -0.01 6.44
C LEU A 49 7.97 -0.85 7.01
N GLY A 50 7.66 -1.85 7.83
CA GLY A 50 8.65 -2.76 8.40
C GLY A 50 9.44 -3.51 7.33
N MET A 51 8.77 -3.96 6.26
CA MET A 51 9.45 -4.60 5.13
C MET A 51 10.25 -3.63 4.26
N SER A 52 9.90 -2.34 4.19
CA SER A 52 10.64 -1.35 3.38
C SER A 52 11.96 -0.95 4.02
N ILE A 53 12.09 -1.06 5.34
CA ILE A 53 13.30 -0.71 6.09
C ILE A 53 14.13 -1.93 6.51
N GLU A 54 13.58 -3.16 6.42
CA GLU A 54 14.23 -4.39 6.90
C GLU A 54 15.50 -4.74 6.09
N SER A 55 15.54 -4.42 4.80
CA SER A 55 16.68 -4.69 3.91
C SER A 55 17.67 -3.52 3.77
N VAL A 56 17.50 -2.46 4.58
CA VAL A 56 18.26 -1.21 4.44
C VAL A 56 19.18 -1.01 5.66
N PRO A 57 20.47 -0.68 5.46
CA PRO A 57 21.40 -0.37 6.55
C PRO A 57 20.90 0.82 7.37
N ALA A 58 21.23 0.84 8.66
CA ALA A 58 20.68 1.79 9.63
C ALA A 58 20.76 3.26 9.19
N ASP A 59 21.87 3.63 8.56
CA ASP A 59 22.16 5.00 8.12
C ASP A 59 21.25 5.48 6.99
N MET A 60 20.66 4.57 6.21
CA MET A 60 19.79 4.89 5.08
C MET A 60 18.30 4.60 5.36
N ARG A 61 17.96 4.12 6.56
CA ARG A 61 16.55 3.84 6.93
C ARG A 61 15.68 5.09 6.89
N ALA A 62 16.23 6.26 7.25
CA ALA A 62 15.51 7.52 7.19
C ALA A 62 15.08 7.86 5.75
N THR A 63 16.00 7.68 4.79
CA THR A 63 15.72 7.87 3.35
C THR A 63 14.67 6.89 2.85
N SER A 64 14.75 5.62 3.24
CA SER A 64 13.76 4.61 2.85
C SER A 64 12.38 4.83 3.48
N MET A 65 12.32 5.32 4.71
CA MET A 65 11.05 5.77 5.32
C MET A 65 10.46 6.95 4.55
N GLY A 66 11.28 7.94 4.17
CA GLY A 66 10.85 9.08 3.35
C GLY A 66 10.33 8.65 1.97
N ALA A 67 11.00 7.70 1.31
CA ALA A 67 10.54 7.14 0.03
C ALA A 67 9.18 6.44 0.17
N TYR A 68 8.98 5.65 1.23
CA TYR A 68 7.68 5.04 1.52
C TYR A 68 6.60 6.10 1.75
N GLN A 69 6.90 7.16 2.51
CA GLN A 69 5.97 8.27 2.74
C GLN A 69 5.61 9.01 1.45
N ALA A 70 6.56 9.24 0.55
CA ALA A 70 6.30 9.86 -0.75
C ALA A 70 5.34 9.02 -1.61
N LEU A 71 5.59 7.70 -1.70
CA LEU A 71 4.69 6.78 -2.41
C LEU A 71 3.30 6.72 -1.75
N TYR A 72 3.24 6.73 -0.42
CA TYR A 72 1.99 6.76 0.32
C TYR A 72 1.21 8.06 0.06
N ALA A 73 1.88 9.22 0.04
CA ALA A 73 1.27 10.50 -0.28
C ALA A 73 0.73 10.53 -1.72
N LEU A 74 1.47 9.96 -2.68
CA LEU A 74 0.99 9.78 -4.06
C LEU A 74 -0.28 8.92 -4.11
N GLY A 75 -0.36 7.87 -3.29
CA GLY A 75 -1.55 7.02 -3.19
C GLY A 75 -2.76 7.76 -2.60
N ILE A 76 -2.57 8.53 -1.52
CA ILE A 76 -3.64 9.35 -0.91
C ILE A 76 -4.14 10.41 -1.88
N PHE A 77 -3.27 11.01 -2.68
CA PHE A 77 -3.64 12.03 -3.64
C PHE A 77 -4.31 11.41 -4.87
N GLY A 78 -3.71 10.36 -5.43
CA GLY A 78 -4.17 9.71 -6.66
C GLY A 78 -5.45 8.89 -6.48
N GLY A 79 -5.66 8.28 -5.32
CA GLY A 79 -6.82 7.42 -5.04
C GLY A 79 -8.16 8.15 -5.21
N PRO A 80 -8.42 9.23 -4.44
CA PRO A 80 -9.65 10.03 -4.54
C PRO A 80 -9.80 10.73 -5.89
N LEU A 81 -8.71 11.12 -6.55
CA LEU A 81 -8.78 11.72 -7.89
C LEU A 81 -9.26 10.71 -8.94
N ALA A 82 -8.71 9.49 -8.92
CA ALA A 82 -9.18 8.42 -9.78
C ALA A 82 -10.63 8.04 -9.43
N GLU A 83 -10.93 7.83 -8.14
CA GLU A 83 -12.27 7.50 -7.67
C GLU A 83 -13.30 8.56 -8.04
N GLY A 84 -12.95 9.84 -7.93
CA GLY A 84 -13.78 10.98 -8.30
C GLY A 84 -14.11 11.00 -9.80
N PHE A 85 -13.12 10.71 -10.65
CA PHE A 85 -13.34 10.60 -12.10
C PHE A 85 -14.33 9.48 -12.45
N PHE A 86 -14.21 8.31 -11.79
CA PHE A 86 -15.17 7.21 -11.98
C PHE A 86 -16.55 7.51 -11.40
N ASN A 87 -16.62 8.21 -10.27
CA ASN A 87 -17.87 8.63 -9.64
C ASN A 87 -18.68 9.57 -10.54
N ASP A 88 -18.02 10.48 -11.25
CA ASP A 88 -18.68 11.46 -12.12
C ASP A 88 -19.35 10.79 -13.35
N TRP A 89 -18.76 9.70 -13.85
CA TRP A 89 -19.28 8.98 -15.03
C TRP A 89 -20.35 7.92 -14.71
N LEU A 90 -20.26 7.24 -13.57
CA LEU A 90 -21.05 6.03 -13.27
C LEU A 90 -21.82 6.11 -11.95
N GLY A 91 -21.73 7.25 -11.24
CA GLY A 91 -22.37 7.50 -9.95
C GLY A 91 -21.63 6.90 -8.75
N LEU A 92 -22.06 7.27 -7.54
CA LEU A 92 -21.43 6.92 -6.25
C LEU A 92 -21.14 5.43 -6.07
N ARG A 93 -22.00 4.56 -6.61
CA ARG A 93 -21.85 3.11 -6.47
C ARG A 93 -20.63 2.58 -7.24
N ALA A 94 -20.29 3.21 -8.38
CA ALA A 94 -19.14 2.81 -9.18
C ALA A 94 -17.80 3.20 -8.56
N GLY A 95 -17.74 4.31 -7.81
CA GLY A 95 -16.56 4.67 -7.01
C GLY A 95 -16.20 3.58 -6.00
N PHE A 96 -17.21 3.05 -5.29
CA PHE A 96 -17.01 1.95 -4.34
C PHE A 96 -16.58 0.63 -5.03
N TYR A 97 -17.18 0.28 -6.17
CA TYR A 97 -16.75 -0.90 -6.93
C TYR A 97 -15.33 -0.75 -7.48
N PHE A 98 -14.96 0.45 -7.92
CA PHE A 98 -13.59 0.75 -8.36
C PHE A 98 -12.60 0.65 -7.19
N ALA A 99 -12.93 1.20 -6.01
CA ALA A 99 -12.09 1.10 -4.82
C ALA A 99 -11.92 -0.35 -4.31
N ALA A 100 -12.98 -1.16 -4.37
CA ALA A 100 -12.92 -2.59 -4.07
C ALA A 100 -12.09 -3.34 -5.12
N GLY A 101 -12.30 -3.06 -6.41
CA GLY A 101 -11.57 -3.64 -7.53
C GLY A 101 -10.09 -3.28 -7.51
N ALA A 102 -9.72 -2.04 -7.20
CA ALA A 102 -8.34 -1.60 -7.06
C ALA A 102 -7.63 -2.34 -5.92
N ARG A 103 -8.32 -2.55 -4.78
CA ARG A 103 -7.77 -3.28 -3.64
C ARG A 103 -7.72 -4.81 -3.88
N ALA A 104 -8.66 -5.37 -4.62
CA ALA A 104 -8.57 -6.77 -5.05
C ALA A 104 -7.48 -6.97 -6.12
N GLY A 105 -7.38 -6.06 -7.09
CA GLY A 105 -6.39 -6.07 -8.17
C GLY A 105 -4.97 -5.84 -7.68
N GLY A 106 -4.78 -5.02 -6.63
CA GLY A 106 -3.51 -4.86 -5.92
C GLY A 106 -2.95 -6.17 -5.35
N CYS A 107 -3.81 -7.16 -5.05
CA CYS A 107 -3.36 -8.48 -4.61
C CYS A 107 -2.69 -9.29 -5.74
N HIS A 108 -3.07 -9.04 -7.00
CA HIS A 108 -2.49 -9.70 -8.18
C HIS A 108 -1.22 -8.97 -8.68
N THR A 109 -1.24 -7.64 -8.76
CA THR A 109 -0.11 -6.85 -9.28
C THR A 109 1.09 -6.79 -8.32
N CYS A 110 0.85 -6.75 -7.01
CA CYS A 110 1.92 -6.83 -6.00
C CYS A 110 2.63 -8.19 -5.96
N SER A 111 2.06 -9.25 -6.57
CA SER A 111 2.70 -10.57 -6.60
C SER A 111 3.63 -10.76 -7.81
N ALA A 112 3.41 -10.07 -8.93
CA ALA A 112 4.07 -10.44 -10.19
C ALA A 112 5.13 -9.43 -10.67
N HIS A 113 4.95 -8.12 -10.49
CA HIS A 113 5.77 -7.17 -11.28
C HIS A 113 6.68 -6.24 -10.46
N MET A 114 6.25 -5.72 -9.31
CA MET A 114 6.98 -4.60 -8.68
C MET A 114 7.93 -4.99 -7.54
N TRP A 115 7.67 -6.07 -6.81
CA TRP A 115 8.52 -6.37 -5.63
C TRP A 115 9.76 -7.20 -5.98
N GLY A 116 9.81 -7.84 -7.16
CA GLY A 116 10.93 -8.71 -7.54
C GLY A 116 12.12 -7.94 -8.11
N ALA A 117 11.86 -7.00 -9.02
CA ALA A 117 12.89 -6.29 -9.80
C ALA A 117 13.21 -4.91 -9.22
N ASP A 118 12.22 -4.02 -9.06
CA ASP A 118 12.42 -2.64 -8.58
C ASP A 118 12.96 -2.55 -7.15
N ALA A 119 12.49 -3.40 -6.23
CA ALA A 119 12.99 -3.40 -4.86
C ALA A 119 14.45 -3.88 -4.76
N LYS A 120 14.90 -4.70 -5.71
CA LYS A 120 16.27 -5.18 -5.81
C LYS A 120 17.17 -4.09 -6.40
N GLU A 121 16.72 -3.46 -7.49
CA GLU A 121 17.44 -2.38 -8.19
C GLU A 121 17.60 -1.13 -7.31
N SER A 122 16.55 -0.72 -6.60
CA SER A 122 16.62 0.41 -5.66
C SER A 122 17.51 0.12 -4.45
N SER A 123 17.59 -1.14 -3.99
CA SER A 123 18.47 -1.53 -2.89
C SER A 123 19.93 -1.64 -3.32
N GLU A 124 20.19 -2.10 -4.54
CA GLU A 124 21.52 -2.23 -5.13
C GLU A 124 22.15 -0.86 -5.40
N LYS A 125 21.38 0.06 -6.00
CA LYS A 125 21.80 1.45 -6.23
C LYS A 125 22.13 2.19 -4.93
N CYS A 126 21.29 2.06 -3.93
CA CYS A 126 21.50 2.66 -2.61
C CYS A 126 22.78 2.11 -1.94
N ARG A 127 23.10 0.83 -2.14
CA ARG A 127 24.34 0.20 -1.65
C ARG A 127 25.58 0.68 -2.41
N GLU A 128 25.50 0.83 -3.72
CA GLU A 128 26.57 1.41 -4.53
C GLU A 128 26.88 2.86 -4.12
N ASP A 129 25.85 3.69 -3.91
CA ASP A 129 26.00 5.08 -3.48
C ASP A 129 26.69 5.17 -2.11
N ALA A 130 26.31 4.30 -1.16
CA ALA A 130 26.95 4.23 0.15
C ALA A 130 28.41 3.75 0.06
N ALA A 131 28.70 2.74 -0.76
CA ALA A 131 30.06 2.24 -0.96
C ALA A 131 30.97 3.32 -1.57
N LYS A 132 30.44 4.11 -2.51
CA LYS A 132 31.13 5.25 -3.09
C LYS A 132 31.44 6.32 -2.04
N TYR A 133 30.47 6.63 -1.18
CA TYR A 133 30.64 7.63 -0.12
C TYR A 133 31.80 7.29 0.82
N TYR A 134 31.90 6.04 1.28
CA TYR A 134 33.00 5.58 2.14
C TYR A 134 34.36 5.54 1.42
N GLN A 135 34.38 5.33 0.10
CA GLN A 135 35.61 5.34 -0.71
C GLN A 135 36.05 6.76 -1.10
N THR A 136 35.17 7.75 -1.04
CA THR A 136 35.50 9.16 -1.39
C THR A 136 35.93 10.00 -0.19
N TRP A 137 35.63 9.58 1.03
CA TRP A 137 35.96 10.29 2.28
C TRP A 137 37.02 9.57 3.13
N PHE A 138 37.67 8.54 2.58
CA PHE A 138 38.92 7.91 3.04
C PHE A 138 39.87 7.74 1.85
#